data_AF-A0A0D0GXX9-F1
#
_entry.id   AF-A0A0D0GXX9-F1
#
_cell.length_a   1.000
_cell.length_b   1.000
_cell.length_c   1.000
_cell.angle_alpha   90.00
_cell.angle_beta   90.00
_cell.angle_gamma   90.00
#
_symmetry.space_group_name_H-M   'P 1'
#
loop_
_entity.id
_entity.type
_entity.pdbx_description
1 polymer ?
#
loop_
_entity_poly.entity_id
_entity_poly.type
_entity_poly.pdbx_seq_one_letter_code
_entity_poly.pdbx_strand_id
1 'polypeptide(L)'
;MLGVKKAIVPKKVIGYCRVSSRKQKDDLEHQVEAVRTYMIAKGYSFEIIEDIGSGINYTKKGLSRLIDMICNGEVEKVVVLYKDRLVRFGFELIEQICKRYGVDIEIIDHTEKTEEQELVEDLVQLLTVFSCKLQGKRANRAKKMIKEWLEDDSVDQS
;
A
#
# COMPACT_ATOMS: atom_id res chain seq x y z
N MET A 1 14.28 -2.71 -40.56
CA MET A 1 15.02 -1.89 -39.57
C MET A 1 14.06 -0.86 -39.03
N LEU A 2 13.86 -0.82 -37.71
CA LEU A 2 13.56 0.39 -36.93
C LEU A 2 13.66 -0.05 -35.46
N GLY A 3 14.90 -0.31 -35.04
CA GLY A 3 15.22 -0.39 -33.63
C GLY A 3 15.03 1.01 -33.05
N VAL A 4 13.85 1.24 -32.47
CA VAL A 4 13.65 2.36 -31.56
C VAL A 4 14.61 2.07 -30.42
N LYS A 5 15.77 2.76 -30.41
CA LYS A 5 16.62 2.82 -29.23
C LYS A 5 15.74 3.44 -28.14
N LYS A 6 15.13 2.60 -27.30
CA LYS A 6 14.50 3.06 -26.06
C LYS A 6 15.60 3.84 -25.35
N ALA A 7 15.43 5.16 -25.23
CA ALA A 7 16.39 5.97 -24.49
C ALA A 7 16.63 5.27 -23.16
N ILE A 8 17.90 5.07 -22.78
CA ILE A 8 18.23 4.50 -21.48
C ILE A 8 17.87 5.59 -20.47
N VAL A 9 16.60 5.62 -20.07
CA VAL A 9 16.15 6.48 -18.99
C VAL A 9 16.81 5.92 -17.73
N PRO A 10 17.57 6.73 -16.98
CA PRO A 10 18.14 6.26 -15.73
C PRO A 10 16.99 5.79 -14.85
N LYS A 11 17.02 4.51 -14.49
CA LYS A 11 16.02 3.94 -13.59
C LYS A 11 16.18 4.59 -12.22
N LYS A 12 15.05 4.82 -11.55
CA LYS A 12 15.03 5.38 -10.20
C LYS A 12 14.67 4.31 -9.18
N VAL A 13 15.13 4.51 -7.96
CA VAL A 13 14.60 3.77 -6.80
C VAL A 13 13.38 4.52 -6.28
N ILE A 14 12.28 3.82 -6.01
CA ILE A 14 11.05 4.46 -5.52
C ILE A 14 10.81 4.08 -4.07
N GLY A 15 10.76 5.05 -3.17
CA GLY A 15 10.25 4.86 -1.82
C GLY A 15 8.73 4.95 -1.82
N TYR A 16 8.01 3.96 -1.30
CA TYR A 16 6.55 4.02 -1.19
C TYR A 16 6.10 4.04 0.27
N CYS A 17 5.37 5.10 0.63
CA CYS A 17 4.89 5.37 1.98
C CYS A 17 3.36 5.46 1.98
N ARG A 18 2.71 4.88 3.00
CA ARG A 18 1.25 4.84 3.12
C ARG A 18 0.78 4.83 4.57
N VAL A 19 -0.27 5.59 4.82
CA VAL A 19 -1.11 5.50 6.03
C VAL A 19 -2.58 5.27 5.65
N SER A 20 -3.38 4.72 6.55
CA SER A 20 -4.78 4.40 6.24
C SER A 20 -5.70 5.62 6.24
N SER A 21 -5.40 6.64 7.05
CA SER A 21 -6.24 7.83 7.20
C SER A 21 -5.43 9.14 7.22
N ARG A 22 -6.11 10.26 6.96
CA ARG A 22 -5.50 11.59 7.07
C ARG A 22 -5.14 11.99 8.50
N LYS A 23 -5.70 11.31 9.51
CA LYS A 23 -5.40 11.57 10.92
C LYS A 23 -3.97 11.14 11.27
N GLN A 24 -3.43 10.16 10.54
CA GLN A 24 -2.07 9.62 10.68
C GLN A 24 -1.06 10.38 9.80
N LYS A 25 -1.28 11.68 9.52
CA LYS A 25 -0.39 12.45 8.64
C LYS A 25 1.01 12.58 9.23
N ASP A 26 1.11 12.75 10.54
CA ASP A 26 2.39 12.86 11.24
C ASP A 26 3.17 11.53 11.15
N ASP A 27 2.48 10.40 11.21
CA ASP A 27 3.10 9.07 11.01
C ASP A 27 3.59 8.86 9.58
N LEU A 28 2.85 9.38 8.59
CA LEU A 28 3.30 9.38 7.19
C LEU A 28 4.59 10.19 7.04
N GLU A 29 4.69 11.37 7.67
CA GLU A 29 5.91 12.19 7.63
C GLU A 29 7.10 11.48 8.28
N HIS A 30 6.91 10.85 9.45
CA HIS A 30 7.95 10.03 10.08
C HIS A 30 8.38 8.85 9.21
N GLN A 31 7.43 8.18 8.57
CA GLN A 31 7.72 7.08 7.65
C GLN A 31 8.52 7.55 6.43
N VAL A 32 8.11 8.67 5.82
CA VAL A 32 8.81 9.29 4.69
C VAL A 32 10.24 9.63 5.07
N GLU A 33 10.46 10.20 6.25
CA GLU A 33 11.80 10.56 6.71
C GLU A 33 12.69 9.33 6.99
N ALA A 34 12.12 8.26 7.57
CA ALA A 34 12.81 7.00 7.78
C ALA A 34 13.26 6.37 6.46
N VAL A 35 12.34 6.29 5.47
CA VAL A 35 12.64 5.76 4.13
C VAL A 35 13.67 6.65 3.43
N ARG A 36 13.50 7.98 3.48
CA ARG A 36 14.43 8.95 2.89
C ARG A 36 15.84 8.78 3.44
N THR A 37 15.99 8.75 4.76
CA THR A 37 17.28 8.58 5.44
C THR A 37 17.96 7.29 5.01
N TYR A 38 17.20 6.19 4.97
CA TYR A 38 17.69 4.90 4.51
C TYR A 38 18.19 4.95 3.06
N MET A 39 17.42 5.55 2.15
CA MET A 39 17.77 5.63 0.73
C MET A 39 18.97 6.55 0.47
N ILE A 40 19.11 7.66 1.22
CA ILE A 40 20.29 8.53 1.20
C ILE A 40 21.52 7.75 1.65
N ALA A 41 21.43 7.02 2.76
CA ALA A 41 22.55 6.22 3.28
C ALA A 41 23.01 5.13 2.30
N LYS A 42 22.11 4.60 1.47
CA LYS A 42 22.41 3.66 0.39
C LYS A 42 22.98 4.31 -0.88
N GLY A 43 22.96 5.63 -0.98
CA GLY A 43 23.42 6.38 -2.16
C GLY A 43 22.49 6.23 -3.36
N TYR A 44 21.20 5.96 -3.13
CA TYR A 44 20.23 5.81 -4.21
C TYR A 44 19.84 7.17 -4.81
N SER A 45 19.59 7.17 -6.13
CA SER A 45 18.83 8.24 -6.78
C SER A 45 17.37 7.84 -6.72
N PHE A 46 16.57 8.57 -5.94
CA PHE A 46 15.23 8.14 -5.58
C PHE A 46 14.15 9.19 -5.70
N GLU A 47 12.92 8.70 -5.72
CA GLU A 47 11.70 9.48 -5.60
C GLU A 47 10.80 8.83 -4.55
N ILE A 48 10.07 9.62 -3.78
CA ILE A 48 9.12 9.11 -2.78
C ILE A 48 7.70 9.32 -3.30
N ILE A 49 6.90 8.25 -3.22
CA ILE A 49 5.47 8.26 -3.50
C ILE A 49 4.74 8.03 -2.17
N GLU A 50 3.77 8.89 -1.91
CA GLU A 50 2.95 8.86 -0.70
C GLU A 50 1.50 8.57 -1.07
N ASP A 51 0.82 7.81 -0.23
CA ASP A 51 -0.62 7.55 -0.35
C ASP A 51 -1.31 7.61 1.00
N ILE A 52 -2.55 8.10 0.99
CA ILE A 52 -3.45 8.04 2.13
C ILE A 52 -4.65 7.20 1.76
N GLY A 53 -4.85 6.10 2.47
CA GLY A 53 -5.95 5.18 2.29
C GLY A 53 -5.59 3.76 2.70
N SER A 54 -6.63 2.96 2.91
CA SER A 54 -6.54 1.56 3.28
C SER A 54 -5.54 0.74 2.43
N GLY A 55 -4.92 -0.26 3.06
CA GLY A 55 -4.02 -1.21 2.41
C GLY A 55 -4.70 -2.14 1.40
N ILE A 56 -6.04 -2.23 1.42
CA ILE A 56 -6.81 -3.04 0.45
C ILE A 56 -7.39 -2.22 -0.71
N ASN A 57 -7.17 -0.89 -0.73
CA ASN A 57 -7.55 -0.05 -1.85
C ASN A 57 -6.46 -0.07 -2.95
N TYR A 58 -6.66 -0.84 -4.01
CA TYR A 58 -5.67 -0.94 -5.09
C TYR A 58 -5.75 0.18 -6.15
N THR A 59 -6.69 1.13 -6.03
CA THR A 59 -6.89 2.22 -7.00
C THR A 59 -6.37 3.57 -6.50
N LYS A 60 -5.57 3.57 -5.43
CA LYS A 60 -4.92 4.78 -4.92
C LYS A 60 -3.99 5.39 -5.97
N LYS A 61 -3.90 6.72 -5.98
CA LYS A 61 -3.16 7.46 -7.01
C LYS A 61 -1.67 7.16 -6.96
N GLY A 62 -1.07 7.07 -5.77
CA GLY A 62 0.34 6.73 -5.62
C GLY A 62 0.65 5.30 -6.07
N LEU A 63 -0.15 4.32 -5.64
CA LEU A 63 0.01 2.92 -6.05
C LEU A 63 -0.17 2.74 -7.57
N SER A 64 -1.18 3.37 -8.17
CA SER A 64 -1.38 3.35 -9.62
C SER A 64 -0.16 3.93 -10.35
N ARG A 65 0.31 5.09 -9.89
CA ARG A 65 1.52 5.74 -10.43
C ARG A 65 2.75 4.84 -10.31
N LEU A 66 2.93 4.17 -9.17
CA LEU A 66 4.03 3.22 -8.97
C LEU A 66 3.96 2.07 -9.98
N ILE A 67 2.78 1.47 -10.17
CA ILE A 67 2.57 0.38 -11.12
C ILE A 67 2.86 0.84 -12.55
N ASP A 68 2.39 2.04 -12.94
CA ASP A 68 2.65 2.61 -14.27
C ASP A 68 4.16 2.80 -14.52
N MET A 69 4.88 3.34 -13.53
CA MET A 69 6.35 3.52 -13.62
C MET A 69 7.08 2.18 -13.74
N ILE A 70 6.64 1.14 -13.01
CA ILE A 70 7.18 -0.22 -13.12
C ILE A 70 6.95 -0.75 -14.55
N CYS A 71 5.72 -0.62 -15.07
CA CYS A 71 5.36 -1.11 -16.40
C CYS A 71 6.11 -0.40 -17.52
N ASN A 72 6.43 0.88 -17.34
CA ASN A 72 7.22 1.66 -18.29
C ASN A 72 8.73 1.32 -18.24
N GLY A 73 9.17 0.62 -17.19
CA GLY A 73 10.58 0.27 -16.96
C GLY A 73 11.41 1.44 -16.41
N GLU A 74 10.76 2.39 -15.73
CA GLU A 74 11.38 3.58 -15.11
C GLU A 74 11.91 3.30 -13.70
N VAL A 75 11.52 2.16 -13.12
CA VAL A 75 11.85 1.76 -11.75
C VAL A 75 12.93 0.68 -11.76
N GLU A 76 13.92 0.82 -10.88
CA GLU A 76 14.92 -0.21 -10.59
C GLU A 76 14.51 -1.04 -9.37
N LYS A 77 14.07 -0.36 -8.33
CA LYS A 77 13.77 -0.97 -7.03
C LYS A 77 12.69 -0.17 -6.32
N VAL A 78 11.83 -0.85 -5.58
CA VAL A 78 10.84 -0.26 -4.69
C VAL A 78 11.28 -0.48 -3.25
N VAL A 79 11.35 0.57 -2.46
CA VAL A 79 11.71 0.53 -1.04
C VAL A 79 10.45 0.83 -0.22
N VAL A 80 10.14 -0.01 0.75
CA VAL A 80 9.02 0.18 1.68
C VAL A 80 9.49 -0.02 3.11
N LEU A 81 8.90 0.72 4.06
CA LEU A 81 9.27 0.57 5.46
C LEU A 81 8.88 -0.80 6.01
N TYR A 82 7.60 -1.18 5.85
CA TYR A 82 7.06 -2.49 6.21
C TYR A 82 6.30 -3.11 5.03
N LYS A 83 6.16 -4.44 5.02
CA LYS A 83 5.47 -5.18 3.95
C LYS A 83 4.04 -4.68 3.70
N ASP A 84 3.30 -4.41 4.79
CA ASP A 84 1.90 -4.01 4.77
C ASP A 84 1.65 -2.55 4.31
N ARG A 85 2.72 -1.74 4.23
CA ARG A 85 2.63 -0.37 3.73
C ARG A 85 2.35 -0.35 2.25
N LEU A 86 2.92 -1.30 1.50
CA LEU A 86 2.65 -1.45 0.07
C LEU A 86 1.19 -1.81 -0.18
N VAL A 87 0.78 -2.99 0.30
CA VAL A 87 -0.58 -3.54 0.21
C VAL A 87 -0.84 -4.46 1.40
N ARG A 88 -2.09 -4.53 1.87
CA ARG A 88 -2.48 -5.43 2.97
C ARG A 88 -2.57 -6.89 2.51
N PHE A 89 -3.14 -7.12 1.33
CA PHE A 89 -3.23 -8.42 0.70
C PHE A 89 -2.67 -8.36 -0.72
N GLY A 90 -2.17 -9.48 -1.24
CA GLY A 90 -1.65 -9.53 -2.60
C GLY A 90 -0.26 -8.93 -2.76
N PHE A 91 0.54 -8.84 -1.69
CA PHE A 91 1.94 -8.44 -1.80
C PHE A 91 2.70 -9.33 -2.78
N GLU A 92 2.48 -10.64 -2.70
CA GLU A 92 3.10 -11.65 -3.57
C GLU A 92 2.74 -11.39 -5.04
N LEU A 93 1.52 -10.92 -5.32
CA LEU A 93 1.11 -10.55 -6.68
C LEU A 93 1.91 -9.35 -7.20
N ILE A 94 2.04 -8.30 -6.38
CA ILE A 94 2.85 -7.12 -6.75
C ILE A 94 4.32 -7.49 -6.90
N GLU A 95 4.84 -8.36 -6.03
CA GLU A 95 6.20 -8.88 -6.11
C GLU A 95 6.45 -9.65 -7.41
N GLN A 96 5.52 -10.50 -7.84
CA GLN A 96 5.61 -11.20 -9.13
C GLN A 96 5.59 -10.24 -10.32
N ILE A 97 4.77 -9.19 -10.26
CA ILE A 97 4.78 -8.14 -11.29
C ILE A 97 6.14 -7.46 -11.32
N CYS A 98 6.65 -7.00 -10.18
CA CYS A 98 7.95 -6.33 -10.08
C CYS A 98 9.08 -7.22 -10.65
N LYS A 99 9.14 -8.50 -10.25
CA LYS A 99 10.11 -9.49 -10.77
C LYS A 99 10.07 -9.59 -12.29
N ARG A 100 8.88 -9.58 -12.91
CA ARG A 100 8.72 -9.66 -14.36
C ARG A 100 9.25 -8.42 -15.10
N TYR A 101 9.27 -7.27 -14.46
CA TYR A 101 9.85 -6.03 -14.98
C TYR A 101 11.30 -5.79 -14.53
N GLY A 102 11.90 -6.74 -13.81
CA GLY A 102 13.25 -6.63 -13.26
C GLY A 102 13.35 -5.54 -12.20
N VAL A 103 12.32 -5.45 -11.36
CA VAL A 103 12.23 -4.55 -10.21
C VAL A 103 12.25 -5.37 -8.93
N ASP A 104 13.15 -5.02 -8.01
CA ASP A 104 13.21 -5.63 -6.68
C ASP A 104 12.40 -4.82 -5.67
N ILE A 105 11.77 -5.52 -4.71
CA ILE A 105 11.12 -4.87 -3.56
C ILE A 105 12.03 -5.07 -2.34
N GLU A 106 12.48 -3.97 -1.76
CA GLU A 106 13.30 -3.94 -0.56
C GLU A 106 12.47 -3.45 0.62
N ILE A 107 12.41 -4.26 1.67
CA ILE A 107 11.70 -3.95 2.92
C ILE A 107 12.75 -3.52 3.94
N ILE A 108 12.60 -2.34 4.53
CA ILE A 108 13.56 -1.81 5.50
C ILE A 108 13.43 -2.55 6.84
N ASP A 109 12.20 -2.75 7.29
CA ASP A 109 11.89 -3.37 8.57
C ASP A 109 10.92 -4.54 8.38
N HIS A 110 11.35 -5.71 8.84
CA HIS A 110 10.61 -6.97 8.75
C HIS A 110 9.67 -7.19 9.95
N THR A 111 9.60 -6.26 10.89
CA THR A 111 8.60 -6.30 11.96
C THR A 111 7.23 -5.90 11.40
N GLU A 112 6.22 -6.74 11.62
CA GLU A 112 4.84 -6.38 11.27
C GLU A 112 4.32 -5.38 12.30
N LYS A 113 4.49 -4.08 12.02
CA LYS A 113 3.96 -3.01 12.85
C LYS A 113 2.73 -2.40 12.19
N THR A 114 1.60 -3.09 12.33
CA THR A 114 0.30 -2.55 11.93
C THR A 114 -0.46 -2.08 13.16
N GLU A 115 -1.04 -0.89 13.09
CA GLU A 115 -2.00 -0.44 14.10
C GLU A 115 -3.27 -1.32 14.06
N GLU A 116 -3.72 -1.77 15.22
CA GLU A 116 -4.91 -2.61 15.36
C GLU A 116 -6.14 -1.98 14.70
N GLN A 117 -6.31 -0.67 14.86
CA GLN A 117 -7.38 0.09 14.22
C GLN A 117 -7.35 -0.03 12.69
N GLU A 118 -6.18 0.02 12.05
CA GLU A 118 -6.08 -0.16 10.59
C GLU A 118 -6.49 -1.57 10.16
N LEU A 119 -6.19 -2.60 10.96
CA LEU A 119 -6.59 -3.98 10.67
C LEU A 119 -8.11 -4.13 10.75
N VAL A 120 -8.74 -3.54 11.77
CA VAL A 120 -10.20 -3.53 11.93
C VAL A 120 -10.86 -2.80 10.76
N GLU A 121 -10.35 -1.63 10.38
CA GLU A 121 -10.85 -0.87 9.23
C GLU A 121 -10.76 -1.67 7.92
N ASP A 122 -9.60 -2.31 7.67
CA ASP A 122 -9.40 -3.14 6.49
C ASP A 122 -10.35 -4.35 6.47
N LEU A 123 -10.61 -4.98 7.62
CA LEU A 123 -11.55 -6.08 7.77
C LEU A 123 -13.00 -5.63 7.52
N VAL A 124 -13.43 -4.51 8.09
CA VAL A 124 -14.76 -3.94 7.88
C VAL A 124 -14.98 -3.62 6.40
N GLN A 125 -13.98 -3.04 5.73
CA GLN A 125 -14.07 -2.77 4.29
C GLN A 125 -14.18 -4.07 3.48
N LEU A 126 -13.39 -5.09 3.80
CA LEU A 126 -13.47 -6.41 3.15
C LEU A 126 -14.87 -7.03 3.32
N LEU A 127 -15.37 -7.07 4.56
CA LEU A 127 -16.72 -7.58 4.87
C LEU A 127 -17.81 -6.78 4.16
N THR A 128 -17.65 -5.47 4.02
CA THR A 128 -18.57 -4.60 3.29
C THR A 128 -18.63 -4.98 1.81
N VAL A 129 -17.47 -5.16 1.16
CA VAL A 129 -17.40 -5.61 -0.24
C VAL A 129 -18.10 -6.97 -0.41
N PHE A 130 -17.87 -7.92 0.49
CA PHE A 130 -18.55 -9.22 0.44
C PHE A 130 -20.06 -9.09 0.69
N SER A 131 -20.47 -8.26 1.65
CA SER A 131 -21.88 -8.03 1.97
C SER A 131 -22.68 -7.47 0.79
N CYS A 132 -22.06 -6.60 -0.03
CA CYS A 132 -22.67 -6.09 -1.27
C CYS A 132 -22.82 -7.17 -2.35
N LYS A 133 -21.97 -8.20 -2.34
CA LYS A 133 -22.05 -9.33 -3.28
C LYS A 133 -22.99 -10.44 -2.80
N LEU A 134 -23.29 -10.50 -1.50
CA LEU A 134 -24.29 -11.40 -0.94
C LEU A 134 -25.71 -10.88 -1.23
N GLN A 135 -26.66 -11.79 -1.43
CA GLN A 135 -28.09 -11.45 -1.62
C GLN A 135 -28.97 -12.01 -0.50
N GLY A 136 -30.11 -11.36 -0.27
CA GLY A 136 -31.17 -11.82 0.64
C GLY A 136 -30.77 -11.82 2.12
N LYS A 137 -31.28 -12.80 2.88
CA LYS A 137 -31.10 -12.89 4.35
C LYS A 137 -29.63 -12.91 4.80
N ARG A 138 -28.71 -13.39 3.95
CA ARG A 138 -27.27 -13.46 4.24
C ARG A 138 -26.61 -12.08 4.22
N ALA A 139 -26.99 -11.22 3.28
CA ALA A 139 -26.52 -9.84 3.22
C ALA A 139 -26.98 -9.03 4.45
N ASN A 140 -28.23 -9.23 4.87
CA ASN A 140 -28.77 -8.54 6.06
C ASN A 140 -28.07 -8.97 7.35
N ARG A 141 -27.72 -10.25 7.50
CA ARG A 141 -26.93 -10.73 8.65
C ARG A 141 -25.52 -10.13 8.66
N ALA A 142 -24.83 -10.15 7.52
CA ALA A 142 -23.49 -9.57 7.41
C ALA A 142 -23.49 -8.07 7.72
N LYS A 143 -24.46 -7.31 7.18
CA LYS A 143 -24.64 -5.88 7.52
C LYS A 143 -24.94 -5.64 9.00
N LYS A 144 -25.73 -6.51 9.64
CA LYS A 144 -26.03 -6.41 11.08
C LYS A 144 -24.79 -6.63 11.93
N MET A 145 -23.99 -7.65 11.62
CA MET A 145 -22.72 -7.92 12.30
C MET A 145 -21.73 -6.76 12.15
N ILE A 146 -21.59 -6.19 10.95
CA ILE A 146 -20.73 -5.01 10.72
C ILE A 146 -21.21 -3.83 11.56
N LYS A 147 -22.53 -3.61 11.65
CA LYS A 147 -23.11 -2.51 12.43
C LYS A 147 -22.91 -2.70 13.94
N GLU A 148 -23.06 -3.92 14.45
CA GLU A 148 -22.80 -4.25 15.85
C GLU A 148 -21.33 -4.01 16.22
N TRP A 149 -20.38 -4.42 15.36
CA TRP A 149 -18.95 -4.18 15.59
C TRP A 149 -18.58 -2.69 15.59
N LEU A 150 -19.18 -1.91 14.68
CA LEU A 150 -18.97 -0.45 14.64
C LEU A 150 -19.61 0.27 15.85
N GLU A 151 -20.65 -0.31 16.44
CA GLU A 151 -21.34 0.23 17.62
C GLU A 151 -20.57 -0.10 18.91
N ASP A 152 -20.04 -1.32 19.07
CA ASP A 152 -19.23 -1.71 20.23
C ASP A 152 -17.94 -0.87 20.37
N ASP A 153 -17.23 -0.59 19.27
CA ASP A 153 -16.04 0.27 19.27
C ASP A 153 -16.32 1.73 19.68
N SER A 154 -17.59 2.18 19.58
CA SER A 154 -18.00 3.54 19.98
C SER A 154 -18.28 3.67 21.48
N VAL A 155 -18.47 2.55 22.20
CA VAL A 155 -18.77 2.51 23.64
C VAL A 155 -17.48 2.47 24.48
N ASP A 156 -16.38 1.93 23.95
CA ASP A 156 -15.08 1.88 24.65
C ASP A 156 -14.23 3.15 24.49
N GLN A 157 -14.73 4.17 23.77
CA GLN A 157 -14.08 5.50 23.65
C GLN A 157 -14.74 6.62 24.47
N SER A 158 -15.69 6.31 25.37
CA SER A 158 -16.39 7.29 26.23
C SER A 158 -16.02 7.20 27.70
#